data_AF-A0A917M7Y3-F1
#
_entry.id   AF-A0A917M7Y3-F1
#
_cell.length_a   1.000
_cell.length_b   1.000
_cell.length_c   1.000
_cell.angle_alpha   90.00
_cell.angle_beta   90.00
_cell.angle_gamma   90.00
#
_symmetry.space_group_name_H-M   'P 1'
#
loop_
_entity.id
_entity.type
_entity.pdbx_description
1 polymer ?
#
loop_
_entity_poly.entity_id
_entity_poly.type
_entity_poly.pdbx_seq_one_letter_code
_entity_poly.pdbx_strand_id
1 'polypeptide(L)' 'MMQIIKELAEKWAECSLVLKKARNVKFMAIINPDNHPNIQVELDVEEEDGLLSVRSTTSFEDTMALKFSGVFQKV' A
#
# COMPACT_ATOMS: atom_id res chain seq x y z
N MET A 1 7.21 4.44 -0.95
CA MET A 1 6.28 3.36 -1.36
C MET A 1 5.53 2.76 -0.17
N MET A 2 6.17 2.02 0.75
CA MET A 2 5.48 1.45 1.93
C MET A 2 4.86 2.52 2.86
N GLN A 3 5.53 3.66 3.06
CA GLN A 3 4.98 4.77 3.83
C GLN A 3 3.75 5.39 3.16
N ILE A 4 3.72 5.50 1.83
CA ILE A 4 2.57 6.01 1.07
C ILE A 4 1.35 5.11 1.29
N ILE A 5 1.54 3.79 1.23
CA ILE A 5 0.49 2.79 1.47
C ILE A 5 -0.06 2.93 2.90
N LYS A 6 0.83 3.10 3.88
CA LYS A 6 0.45 3.33 5.28
C LYS A 6 -0.35 4.62 5.44
N GLU A 7 0.15 5.74 4.92
CA GLU A 7 -0.54 7.05 5.01
C GLU A 7 -1.91 7.04 4.34
N LEU A 8 -2.05 6.37 3.18
CA LEU A 8 -3.35 6.22 2.51
C LEU A 8 -4.32 5.37 3.34
N ALA A 9 -3.84 4.27 3.92
CA ALA A 9 -4.64 3.44 4.81
C ALA A 9 -5.04 4.18 6.10
N GLU A 10 -4.13 4.98 6.68
CA GLU A 10 -4.41 5.81 7.87
C GLU A 10 -5.44 6.91 7.56
N LYS A 11 -5.36 7.53 6.37
CA LYS A 11 -6.36 8.49 5.91
C LYS A 11 -7.74 7.86 5.73
N TRP A 12 -7.79 6.64 5.20
CA TRP A 12 -9.05 5.90 5.04
C TRP A 12 -9.63 5.45 6.39
N ALA A 13 -8.77 4.97 7.30
CA ALA A 13 -9.18 4.45 8.61
C ALA A 13 -9.37 5.53 9.68
N GLU A 14 -9.05 6.79 9.38
CA GLU A 14 -9.07 7.95 10.29
C GLU A 14 -8.33 7.72 11.63
N CYS A 15 -7.34 6.82 11.63
CA CYS A 15 -6.59 6.45 12.83
C CYS A 15 -5.15 6.10 12.47
N SER A 16 -4.28 6.07 13.49
CA SER A 16 -2.91 5.61 13.30
C SER A 16 -2.90 4.09 13.12
N LEU A 17 -2.12 3.63 12.15
CA LEU A 17 -1.99 2.21 11.82
C LEU A 17 -0.56 1.76 12.05
N VAL A 18 -0.38 0.61 12.69
CA VAL A 18 0.92 -0.05 12.80
C VAL A 18 0.91 -1.32 12.00
N LEU A 19 1.93 -1.50 11.16
CA LEU A 19 2.09 -2.72 10.39
C LEU A 19 2.38 -3.90 11.33
N LYS A 20 1.42 -4.79 11.47
CA LYS A 20 1.54 -6.01 12.27
C LYS A 20 2.25 -7.12 11.51
N LYS A 21 1.92 -7.28 10.23
CA LYS A 21 2.49 -8.35 9.39
C LYS A 21 2.49 -7.98 7.92
N ALA A 22 3.65 -8.01 7.28
CA ALA A 22 3.73 -8.02 5.82
C ALA A 22 3.51 -9.46 5.31
N ARG A 23 2.52 -9.67 4.45
CA ARG A 23 2.21 -10.98 3.85
C ARG A 23 2.89 -11.15 2.49
N ASN A 24 2.88 -10.12 1.66
CA ASN A 24 3.51 -10.17 0.35
C ASN A 24 4.10 -8.80 0.01
N VAL A 25 5.35 -8.77 -0.40
CA VAL A 25 5.99 -7.56 -0.94
C VAL A 25 6.76 -7.98 -2.18
N LYS A 26 6.31 -7.52 -3.34
CA LYS A 26 6.91 -7.85 -4.64
C LYS A 26 7.20 -6.57 -5.40
N PHE A 27 8.48 -6.30 -5.59
CA PHE A 27 8.96 -5.27 -6.49
C PHE A 27 9.09 -5.89 -7.87
N MET A 28 8.33 -5.36 -8.82
CA MET A 28 8.23 -5.90 -10.18
C MET A 28 8.92 -5.00 -11.20
N ALA A 29 8.96 -3.69 -10.95
CA ALA A 29 9.68 -2.73 -11.78
C ALA A 29 10.29 -1.62 -10.92
N ILE A 30 11.33 -0.98 -11.44
CA ILE A 30 11.96 0.19 -10.84
C ILE A 30 11.19 1.43 -11.31
N ILE A 31 10.69 2.22 -10.37
CA ILE A 31 10.07 3.52 -10.67
C ILE A 31 11.15 4.58 -10.61
N ASN A 32 11.33 5.32 -11.70
CA ASN A 32 12.15 6.52 -11.73
C ASN A 32 11.24 7.75 -11.69
N PRO A 33 11.25 8.59 -10.65
CA PRO A 33 10.39 9.76 -10.54
C PRO A 33 10.65 10.85 -11.59
N ASP A 34 11.85 10.90 -12.18
CA ASP A 34 12.19 11.86 -13.25
C ASP A 34 11.54 11.47 -14.59
N ASN A 35 11.41 10.16 -14.84
CA ASN A 35 10.82 9.61 -16.07
C ASN A 35 9.35 9.24 -15.91
N HIS A 36 8.94 8.83 -14.70
CA HIS A 36 7.60 8.36 -14.35
C HIS A 36 7.07 9.19 -13.16
N PRO A 37 6.70 10.46 -13.40
CA PRO A 37 6.23 11.36 -12.34
C PRO A 37 4.84 10.99 -11.82
N ASN A 38 4.06 10.26 -12.63
CA ASN A 38 2.70 9.84 -12.30
C ASN A 38 2.70 8.35 -11.98
N ILE A 39 2.22 8.01 -10.79
CA ILE A 39 1.99 6.64 -10.36
C ILE A 39 0.54 6.49 -9.92
N GLN A 40 -0.04 5.33 -10.21
CA GLN A 40 -1.34 4.93 -9.71
C GLN A 40 -1.14 3.97 -8.55
N VAL A 41 -1.77 4.27 -7.42
CA VAL A 41 -1.77 3.41 -6.23
C VAL A 41 -3.20 3.00 -5.97
N GLU A 42 -3.49 1.73 -6.19
CA GLU A 42 -4.74 1.11 -5.79
C GLU A 42 -4.56 0.52 -4.39
N LEU A 43 -5.57 0.75 -3.55
CA LEU A 43 -5.59 0.33 -2.16
C LEU A 43 -6.91 -0.37 -1.89
N ASP A 44 -6.85 -1.67 -1.63
CA ASP A 44 -7.95 -2.47 -1.11
C ASP A 44 -7.75 -2.62 0.39
N VAL A 45 -8.72 -2.14 1.17
CA VAL A 45 -8.68 -2.19 2.63
C VAL A 45 -9.90 -2.97 3.10
N GLU A 46 -9.65 -4.04 3.84
CA GLU A 46 -10.68 -4.85 4.51
C GLU A 46 -10.45 -4.76 6.02
N GLU A 47 -11.48 -4.40 6.77
CA GLU A 47 -11.44 -4.38 8.24
C GLU A 47 -12.19 -5.59 8.80
N GLU A 48 -11.52 -6.37 9.65
CA GLU A 48 -12.08 -7.53 10.32
C GLU A 48 -11.51 -7.63 11.75
N ASP A 49 -12.38 -7.70 12.76
CA ASP A 49 -12.01 -7.83 14.18
C ASP A 49 -10.94 -6.81 14.68
N GLY A 50 -11.01 -5.57 14.20
CA GLY A 50 -10.06 -4.49 14.57
C GLY A 50 -8.68 -4.59 13.91
N LEU A 51 -8.52 -5.50 12.94
CA LEU A 51 -7.35 -5.61 12.08
C LEU A 51 -7.70 -5.12 10.67
N LEU A 52 -6.79 -4.35 10.06
CA LEU A 52 -6.92 -3.89 8.69
C LEU A 52 -6.05 -4.74 7.76
N SER A 53 -6.66 -5.55 6.91
CA SER A 53 -5.99 -6.21 5.79
C SER A 53 -5.89 -5.21 4.64
N VAL A 54 -4.67 -4.75 4.35
CA VAL A 54 -4.39 -3.78 3.28
C VAL A 54 -3.66 -4.48 2.16
N ARG A 55 -4.21 -4.41 0.96
CA ARG A 55 -3.57 -4.81 -0.28
C ARG A 55 -3.36 -3.57 -1.14
N SER A 56 -2.15 -3.39 -1.63
CA SER A 56 -1.82 -2.27 -2.51
C SER A 56 -1.18 -2.77 -3.79
N THR A 57 -1.61 -2.19 -4.90
CA THR A 57 -0.96 -2.36 -6.20
C THR A 57 -0.54 -0.97 -6.67
N THR A 58 0.76 -0.79 -6.89
CA THR A 58 1.31 0.42 -7.51
C THR A 58 1.69 0.11 -8.95
N SER A 59 1.17 0.90 -9.87
CA SER A 59 1.50 0.87 -11.30
C SER A 59 1.93 2.27 -11.76
N PHE A 60 2.70 2.31 -12.84
CA PHE A 60 2.96 3.52 -13.61
C PHE A 60 2.71 3.17 -15.07
N GLU A 61 2.02 4.04 -15.79
CA GLU A 61 1.59 3.77 -17.17
C GLU A 61 0.89 2.39 -17.23
N ASP A 62 1.42 1.43 -17.99
CA ASP A 62 0.90 0.05 -18.08
C ASP A 62 1.73 -0.97 -17.29
N THR A 63 2.71 -0.51 -16.50
CA THR A 63 3.64 -1.40 -15.78
C THR A 63 3.31 -1.45 -14.30
N MET A 64 3.07 -2.67 -13.80
CA MET A 64 2.95 -2.92 -12.37
C MET A 64 4.33 -2.91 -11.71
N ALA A 65 4.51 -2.03 -10.73
CA ALA A 65 5.80 -1.77 -10.09
C ALA A 65 5.94 -2.39 -8.71
N LEU A 66 4.87 -2.35 -7.92
CA LEU A 66 4.85 -2.89 -6.56
C LEU A 66 3.52 -3.57 -6.28
N LYS A 67 3.59 -4.79 -5.75
CA LYS A 67 2.46 -5.42 -5.06
C LYS A 67 2.80 -5.58 -3.60
N PHE A 68 1.92 -5.07 -2.75
CA PHE A 68 2.02 -5.17 -1.32
C PHE A 68 0.73 -5.78 -0.76
N SER A 69 0.86 -6.67 0.22
CA SER A 69 -0.24 -7.05 1.09
C SER A 69 0.26 -7.23 2.51
N GLY A 70 -0.51 -6.72 3.47
CA GLY A 70 -0.16 -6.76 4.87
C GLY A 70 -1.36 -6.55 5.77
N VAL A 71 -1.16 -6.80 7.05
CA VAL A 71 -2.15 -6.55 8.09
C VAL A 71 -1.63 -5.44 8.97
N PHE A 72 -2.45 -4.42 9.13
CA PHE A 72 -2.27 -3.30 10.03
C PHE A 72 -3.19 -3.44 11.23
N GLN A 73 -2.80 -2.80 12.33
CA GLN A 73 -3.57 -2.71 13.55
C GLN A 73 -3.77 -1.24 13.89
N LYS A 74 -4.99 -0.86 14.26
CA LYS A 74 -5.32 0.48 14.76
C LYS A 74 -4.63 0.71 16.10
N VAL A 75 -4.08 1.91 16.29
CA VAL A 75 -3.43 2.38 17.52
C VAL A 75 -4.25 3.47 18.17
#